data_AF-A0A964Z4H7-F1
#
_entry.id   AF-A0A964Z4H7-F1
#
_cell.length_a   1.000
_cell.length_b   1.000
_cell.length_c   1.000
_cell.angle_alpha   90.00
_cell.angle_beta   90.00
_cell.angle_gamma   90.00
#
_symmetry.space_group_name_H-M   'P 1'
#
loop_
_entity.id
_entity.type
_entity.pdbx_description
1 polymer ?
#
loop_
_entity_poly.entity_id
_entity_poly.type
_entity_poly.pdbx_seq_one_letter_code
_entity_poly.pdbx_strand_id
1 'polypeptide(L)' 'MIPLTKNFEHDLDTMAKAVTDKTSCILLCSPNNPTGPAIRKKDFLEFINKIPKSVLVVLDEA' A
#
# COMPACT_ATOMS: atom_id res chain seq x y z
N MET A 1 -3.95 3.58 -10.45
CA MET A 1 -4.49 2.46 -9.66
C MET A 1 -3.65 1.23 -9.94
N ILE A 2 -3.24 0.49 -8.90
CA ILE A 2 -2.42 -0.73 -9.03
C ILE A 2 -3.33 -1.95 -8.83
N PRO A 3 -3.33 -2.94 -9.73
CA PRO A 3 -4.08 -4.19 -9.54
C PRO A 3 -3.61 -4.97 -8.32
N LEU A 4 -4.51 -5.74 -7.72
CA LEU A 4 -4.13 -6.70 -6.67
C LEU A 4 -3.31 -7.85 -7.26
N THR A 5 -2.56 -8.54 -6.40
CA THR A 5 -1.90 -9.79 -6.77
C THR A 5 -2.92 -10.88 -7.09
N LYS A 6 -2.45 -12.02 -7.61
CA LYS A 6 -3.33 -13.19 -7.85
C LYS A 6 -3.99 -13.74 -6.57
N ASN A 7 -3.43 -13.41 -5.40
CA ASN A 7 -3.96 -13.79 -4.10
C ASN A 7 -4.83 -12.70 -3.47
N PHE A 8 -5.19 -11.67 -4.25
CA PHE A 8 -5.95 -10.49 -3.82
C PHE A 8 -5.24 -9.59 -2.78
N GLU A 9 -3.93 -9.69 -2.66
CA GLU A 9 -3.15 -8.82 -1.78
C GLU A 9 -2.81 -7.50 -2.47
N HIS A 10 -2.55 -6.45 -1.69
CA HIS A 10 -1.94 -5.23 -2.21
C HIS A 10 -0.52 -5.52 -2.71
N ASP A 11 -0.23 -5.16 -3.98
CA ASP A 11 1.13 -5.22 -4.53
C ASP A 11 1.95 -4.00 -4.09
N LEU A 12 2.47 -4.05 -2.86
CA LEU A 12 3.21 -2.96 -2.24
C LEU A 12 4.48 -2.56 -3.03
N ASP A 13 5.13 -3.50 -3.71
CA ASP A 13 6.32 -3.20 -4.51
C ASP A 13 5.98 -2.43 -5.78
N THR A 14 4.94 -2.85 -6.49
CA THR A 14 4.46 -2.12 -7.67
C THR A 14 3.88 -0.76 -7.27
N MET A 15 3.19 -0.67 -6.13
CA MET A 15 2.70 0.59 -5.57
C MET A 15 3.85 1.56 -5.26
N ALA A 16 4.92 1.10 -4.62
CA ALA A 16 6.08 1.95 -4.33
C ALA A 16 6.78 2.44 -5.61
N LYS A 17 6.91 1.60 -6.63
CA LYS A 17 7.49 1.98 -7.94
C LYS A 17 6.65 2.99 -8.72
N ALA A 18 5.34 3.04 -8.46
CA ALA A 18 4.43 3.96 -9.13
C ALA A 18 4.40 5.37 -8.50
N VAL A 19 5.07 5.56 -7.37
CA VAL A 19 5.17 6.86 -6.69
C VAL A 19 6.02 7.82 -7.52
N THR A 20 5.50 9.02 -7.73
CA THR A 20 6.19 10.12 -8.41
C THR A 20 6.18 11.39 -7.54
N ASP A 21 6.82 12.44 -8.03
CA ASP A 21 6.77 13.78 -7.44
C ASP A 21 5.35 14.37 -7.33
N LYS A 22 4.41 13.88 -8.14
CA LYS A 22 2.99 14.28 -8.11
C LYS A 22 2.13 13.44 -7.16
N THR A 23 2.65 12.36 -6.60
CA THR A 23 1.90 11.51 -5.66
C THR A 23 1.80 12.22 -4.32
N SER A 24 0.58 12.56 -3.89
CA SER A 24 0.34 13.19 -2.58
C SER A 24 -0.16 12.20 -1.51
N CYS A 25 -0.77 11.09 -1.92
CA CYS A 25 -1.38 10.14 -1.01
C CYS A 25 -1.36 8.70 -1.55
N ILE A 26 -1.27 7.73 -0.64
CA ILE A 26 -1.45 6.30 -0.88
C ILE A 26 -2.47 5.79 0.14
N LEU A 27 -3.48 5.06 -0.36
CA LEU A 27 -4.50 4.40 0.47
C LEU A 27 -4.22 2.90 0.51
N LEU A 28 -4.19 2.34 1.71
CA LEU A 28 -4.05 0.91 1.99
C LEU A 28 -5.19 0.48 2.90
N CYS A 29 -5.81 -0.66 2.61
CA CYS A 29 -6.83 -1.26 3.48
C CYS A 29 -6.32 -2.60 4.01
N SER A 30 -6.41 -2.82 5.32
CA SER A 30 -5.91 -4.02 5.96
C SER A 30 -6.73 -4.36 7.23
N PRO A 31 -7.58 -5.42 7.20
CA PRO A 31 -7.87 -6.30 6.08
C PRO A 31 -8.47 -5.56 4.86
N ASN A 32 -8.06 -5.92 3.65
CA ASN A 32 -8.52 -5.21 2.45
C ASN A 32 -10.00 -5.48 2.16
N ASN A 33 -10.85 -4.45 2.13
CA ASN A 33 -12.25 -4.57 1.71
C ASN A 33 -12.35 -4.38 0.17
N PRO A 34 -12.94 -5.31 -0.61
CA PRO A 34 -13.78 -6.45 -0.22
C PRO A 34 -13.07 -7.81 -0.23
N THR A 35 -11.76 -7.86 -0.40
CA THR A 35 -11.07 -9.11 -0.77
C THR A 35 -10.57 -9.94 0.41
N GLY A 36 -10.29 -9.33 1.56
CA GLY A 36 -9.95 -9.99 2.82
C GLY A 36 -8.49 -9.96 3.24
N PRO A 37 -7.45 -10.07 2.37
CA PRO A 37 -6.08 -10.15 2.84
C PRO A 37 -5.63 -8.94 3.68
N ALA A 38 -4.95 -9.22 4.79
CA ALA A 38 -4.31 -8.21 5.63
C ALA A 38 -2.85 -7.99 5.22
N ILE A 39 -2.36 -6.77 5.38
CA ILE A 39 -0.96 -6.43 5.16
C ILE A 39 -0.17 -6.88 6.39
N ARG A 40 0.88 -7.68 6.18
CA ARG A 40 1.77 -8.09 7.27
C ARG A 40 2.60 -6.89 7.74
N LYS A 41 2.76 -6.74 9.06
CA LYS A 41 3.54 -5.65 9.67
C LYS A 41 4.94 -5.47 9.06
N LYS A 42 5.65 -6.56 8.78
CA LYS A 42 6.98 -6.52 8.16
C LYS A 42 6.93 -5.85 6.79
N ASP A 43 6.00 -6.28 5.94
CA ASP A 43 5.85 -5.77 4.58
C ASP A 43 5.41 -4.30 4.58
N PHE A 44 4.54 -3.91 5.52
CA PHE A 44 4.17 -2.51 5.72
C PHE A 44 5.36 -1.63 6.10
N LEU A 45 6.20 -2.07 7.05
CA LEU A 45 7.38 -1.31 7.45
C LEU A 45 8.40 -1.18 6.31
N GLU A 46 8.61 -2.25 5.54
CA GLU A 46 9.47 -2.20 4.34
C GLU A 46 8.90 -1.26 3.27
N PHE A 47 7.58 -1.26 3.09
CA PHE A 47 6.89 -0.35 2.19
C PHE A 47 7.07 1.11 2.62
N ILE A 48 6.75 1.46 3.86
CA ILE A 48 6.88 2.83 4.39
C ILE A 48 8.31 3.37 4.23
N ASN A 49 9.33 2.53 4.42
CA ASN A 49 10.73 2.94 4.24
C ASN A 49 11.08 3.30 2.78
N LYS A 50 10.30 2.84 1.79
CA LYS A 50 10.46 3.19 0.38
C LYS A 50 9.70 4.46 -0.02
N ILE A 51 8.74 4.91 0.79
CA ILE A 51 7.86 6.03 0.45
C ILE A 51 8.49 7.37 0.89
N PRO A 52 8.52 8.40 0.02
CA PRO A 52 8.97 9.73 0.41
C PRO A 52 8.13 10.31 1.55
N LYS A 53 8.76 10.99 2.51
CA LYS A 53 8.07 11.60 3.67
C LYS A 53 7.00 12.64 3.31
N SER A 54 7.03 13.16 2.08
CA SER A 54 6.03 14.11 1.55
C SER A 54 4.72 13.45 1.13
N VAL A 55 4.66 12.12 1.04
CA VAL A 55 3.47 11.37 0.64
C VAL A 55 2.73 10.90 1.89
N LEU A 56 1.45 11.24 2.00
CA LEU A 56 0.59 10.73 3.07
C LEU A 56 0.27 9.25 2.80
N VAL A 57 0.52 8.38 3.77
CA VAL A 57 0.05 6.99 3.71
C VAL A 57 -1.09 6.83 4.70
N VAL A 58 -2.26 6.49 4.20
CA VAL A 58 -3.44 6.17 5.00
C VAL A 58 -3.56 4.66 5.07
N LEU A 59 -3.53 4.11 6.28
CA LEU A 59 -3.82 2.72 6.56
C LEU A 59 -5.20 2.65 7.22
N ASP A 60 -6.14 2.03 6.52
CA ASP A 60 -7.49 1.76 7.02
C ASP A 60 -7.52 0.38 7.68
N GLU A 61 -7.69 0.37 9.01
CA GLU A 61 -7.76 -0.82 9.88
C GLU A 61 -9.14 -0.92 10.56
N ALA A 62 -10.19 -1.05 9.74
CA ALA A 62 -11.58 -1.24 10.19
C ALA A 62 -11.80 -2.54 10.97
#